data_AF-E3EK92-F1
#
_entry.id   AF-E3EK92-F1
#
_cell.length_a   1.000
_cell.length_b   1.000
_cell.length_c   1.000
_cell.angle_alpha   90.00
_cell.angle_beta   90.00
_cell.angle_gamma   90.00
#
_symmetry.space_group_name_H-M   'P 1'
#
loop_
_entity.id
_entity.type
_entity.pdbx_description
1 polymer ?
#
loop_
_entity_poly.entity_id
_entity_poly.type
_entity_poly.pdbx_seq_one_letter_code
_entity_poly.pdbx_strand_id
1 'polypeptide(L)'
;MTIDKVIEAGKSIVKPDLPWYSEFGVVSWSIIICSAVLGILFCIWSCKTEKKVSDCFCIEDSNWRENWSILFICLSIVTIVFNILSSASKETDIYDAKVESWRQTVAKPFIESLPKEKKEIVYIKIDPELSEKVEGFSFWGTGYTTSSEVARTPLVISYKDQGIRTKTNWYETYMELTNDKKPYIEYQRVTKDLGHDIKAGDYNTKIYLPESYEFQEIK
;
A
#
# COMPACT_ATOMS: atom_id res chain seq x y z
N MET A 1 5.44 3.56 26.39
CA MET A 1 5.41 4.68 25.44
C MET A 1 4.00 5.28 25.45
N THR A 2 3.82 6.60 25.33
CA THR A 2 2.47 7.20 25.32
C THR A 2 1.90 7.27 23.90
N ILE A 3 0.57 7.30 23.76
CA ILE A 3 -0.09 7.36 22.45
C ILE A 3 0.34 8.58 21.63
N ASP A 4 0.49 9.74 22.27
CA ASP A 4 0.89 10.96 21.57
C ASP A 4 2.33 10.88 21.03
N LYS A 5 3.23 10.16 21.71
CA LYS A 5 4.59 9.88 21.20
C LYS A 5 4.58 8.95 19.98
N VAL A 6 3.66 7.99 19.93
CA VAL A 6 3.48 7.10 18.76
C VAL A 6 3.05 7.93 17.55
N ILE A 7 2.04 8.79 17.76
CA ILE A 7 1.49 9.68 16.73
C ILE A 7 2.55 10.66 16.24
N GLU A 8 3.31 11.28 17.14
CA GLU A 8 4.38 12.21 16.79
C GLU A 8 5.49 11.52 15.99
N ALA A 9 5.89 10.31 16.38
CA ALA A 9 6.84 9.49 15.61
C ALA A 9 6.31 9.17 14.20
N GLY A 10 5.04 8.82 14.06
CA GLY A 10 4.41 8.59 12.74
C GLY A 10 4.40 9.87 11.90
N LYS A 11 4.00 11.01 12.47
CA LYS A 11 3.95 12.30 11.76
C LYS A 11 5.30 12.76 11.19
N SER A 12 6.42 12.30 11.75
CA SER A 12 7.75 12.58 11.21
C SER A 12 8.02 11.91 9.85
N ILE A 13 7.22 10.90 9.48
CA ILE A 13 7.29 10.20 8.20
C ILE A 13 6.36 10.90 7.23
N VAL A 14 6.90 11.89 6.52
CA VAL A 14 6.13 12.67 5.54
C VAL A 14 6.27 12.01 4.18
N LYS A 15 5.15 11.86 3.46
CA LYS A 15 5.19 11.46 2.06
C LYS A 15 5.92 12.57 1.29
N PRO A 16 6.97 12.26 0.53
CA PRO A 16 7.69 13.30 -0.19
C PRO A 16 6.72 14.02 -1.13
N ASP A 17 6.55 15.33 -0.92
CA ASP A 17 5.96 16.21 -1.93
C ASP A 17 6.98 16.29 -3.06
N LEU A 18 6.79 15.48 -4.09
CA LEU A 18 7.64 15.51 -5.27
C LEU A 18 7.07 16.59 -6.21
N PRO A 19 7.68 17.79 -6.31
CA PRO A 19 7.38 18.65 -7.42
C PRO A 19 7.77 17.92 -8.71
N TRP A 20 6.88 17.94 -9.70
CA TRP A 20 7.01 17.24 -10.99
C TRP A 20 8.35 17.42 -11.73
N TYR A 21 9.16 18.43 -11.36
CA TYR A 21 10.48 18.71 -11.91
C TYR A 21 11.67 18.25 -11.05
N SER A 22 11.49 17.95 -9.75
CA SER A 22 12.58 17.42 -8.90
C SER A 22 12.82 15.92 -9.09
N GLU A 23 11.89 15.24 -9.75
CA GLU A 23 12.02 13.81 -10.10
C GLU A 23 13.05 13.55 -11.21
N PHE A 24 13.46 14.58 -11.93
CA PHE A 24 14.53 14.45 -12.92
C PHE A 24 15.89 14.55 -12.24
N GLY A 25 16.50 13.40 -11.99
CA GLY A 25 17.91 13.36 -11.59
C GLY A 25 18.80 14.09 -12.60
N VAL A 26 19.97 14.56 -12.17
CA VAL A 26 20.96 15.23 -13.03
C VAL A 26 21.27 14.40 -14.29
N VAL A 27 21.24 13.08 -14.18
CA VAL A 27 21.40 12.13 -15.28
C VAL A 27 20.28 12.25 -16.32
N SER A 28 19.02 12.33 -15.90
CA SER A 28 17.87 12.47 -16.80
C SER A 28 17.91 13.83 -17.53
N TRP A 29 18.25 14.92 -16.82
CA TRP A 29 18.48 16.22 -17.46
C TRP A 29 19.64 16.18 -18.46
N SER A 30 20.73 15.50 -18.11
CA SER A 30 21.88 15.32 -19.00
C SER A 30 21.52 14.54 -20.26
N ILE A 31 20.69 13.50 -20.15
CA ILE A 31 20.19 12.75 -21.31
C ILE A 31 19.33 13.67 -22.18
N ILE A 32 18.36 14.39 -21.61
CA ILE A 32 17.50 15.32 -22.36
C ILE A 32 18.33 16.37 -23.11
N ILE A 33 19.32 16.98 -22.44
CA ILE A 33 20.20 17.99 -23.02
C ILE A 33 21.06 17.37 -24.13
N CYS A 34 21.68 16.21 -23.89
CA CYS A 34 22.46 15.49 -24.90
C CYS A 34 21.62 15.11 -26.11
N SER A 35 20.39 14.63 -25.92
CA SER A 35 19.45 14.32 -26.99
C SER A 35 19.12 15.57 -27.81
N ALA A 36 18.79 16.68 -27.15
CA ALA A 36 18.51 17.94 -27.83
C ALA A 36 19.72 18.44 -28.64
N VAL A 37 20.92 18.38 -28.06
CA VAL A 37 22.17 18.77 -28.74
C VAL A 37 22.46 17.87 -29.94
N LEU A 38 22.34 16.55 -29.80
CA LEU A 38 22.55 15.60 -30.89
C LEU A 38 21.53 15.80 -32.02
N GLY A 39 20.26 16.07 -31.69
CA GLY A 39 19.24 16.41 -32.68
C GLY A 39 19.59 17.67 -33.47
N ILE A 40 20.02 18.74 -32.78
CA ILE A 40 20.47 19.99 -33.42
C ILE A 40 21.70 19.74 -34.32
N LEU A 41 22.70 19.00 -33.82
CA LEU A 41 23.90 18.67 -34.59
C LEU A 41 23.57 17.84 -35.84
N PHE A 42 22.62 16.90 -35.73
CA PHE A 42 22.16 16.09 -36.84
C PHE A 42 21.44 16.93 -37.90
N CYS A 43 20.58 17.88 -37.49
CA CYS A 43 19.96 18.84 -38.40
C CYS A 43 21.01 19.69 -39.14
N ILE A 44 21.99 20.25 -38.41
CA ILE A 44 23.06 21.08 -38.99
C ILE A 44 23.92 20.26 -39.97
N TRP A 45 24.29 19.02 -39.61
CA TRP A 45 25.06 18.14 -40.47
C TRP A 45 24.30 17.78 -41.75
N SER A 46 23.02 17.44 -41.61
CA SER A 46 22.12 17.12 -42.73
C SER A 46 21.90 18.30 -43.69
N CYS A 47 21.89 19.54 -43.19
CA CYS A 47 21.84 20.73 -44.03
C CYS A 47 23.17 21.00 -44.78
N LYS A 48 24.32 20.60 -44.23
CA LYS A 48 25.63 20.78 -44.90
C LYS A 48 25.90 19.71 -45.97
N THR A 49 25.45 18.48 -45.76
CA THR A 49 25.66 17.36 -46.69
C THR A 49 24.71 17.37 -47.88
N GLU A 50 23.61 18.11 -47.79
CA GLU A 50 22.61 18.30 -48.86
C GLU A 50 23.23 18.79 -50.18
N LYS A 51 24.29 19.62 -50.13
CA LYS A 51 25.00 20.08 -51.33
C LYS A 51 25.83 19.01 -52.05
N LYS A 52 26.02 17.82 -51.46
CA LYS A 52 26.84 16.74 -52.03
C LYS A 52 26.13 15.39 -52.15
N VAL A 53 25.06 15.15 -51.40
CA VAL A 53 24.40 13.84 -51.32
C VAL A 53 23.17 13.73 -52.24
N SER A 54 22.49 14.85 -52.59
CA SER A 54 21.36 14.80 -53.53
C SER A 54 21.74 14.25 -54.91
N ASP A 55 23.02 14.37 -55.28
CA ASP A 55 23.54 13.86 -56.55
C ASP A 55 23.88 12.35 -56.50
N CYS A 56 24.00 11.76 -55.31
CA CYS A 56 24.48 10.37 -55.14
C CYS A 56 23.37 9.37 -54.78
N PHE A 57 22.29 9.83 -54.16
CA PHE A 57 21.18 8.96 -53.75
C PHE A 57 19.88 9.58 -54.26
N CYS A 58 19.36 9.05 -55.36
CA CYS A 58 18.06 9.39 -55.96
C CYS A 58 16.88 9.02 -55.05
N ILE A 59 16.84 9.57 -53.84
CA ILE A 59 15.73 9.44 -52.90
C ILE A 59 14.94 10.74 -53.04
N GLU A 60 14.00 10.73 -53.97
CA GLU A 60 13.13 11.86 -54.33
C GLU A 60 12.04 12.16 -53.29
N ASP A 61 11.96 11.35 -52.22
CA ASP A 61 10.91 11.45 -51.21
C ASP A 61 11.33 12.39 -50.08
N SER A 62 10.90 13.66 -50.14
CA SER A 62 11.17 14.69 -49.12
C SER A 62 10.72 14.34 -47.68
N ASN A 63 9.95 13.27 -47.52
CA ASN A 63 9.29 12.87 -46.27
C ASN A 63 10.20 12.15 -45.25
N TRP A 64 11.39 11.68 -45.63
CA TRP A 64 12.24 10.91 -44.69
C TRP A 64 12.76 11.77 -43.53
N ARG A 65 13.05 13.05 -43.76
CA ARG A 65 13.56 13.99 -42.73
C ARG A 65 12.52 14.26 -41.64
N GLU A 66 11.27 14.42 -42.05
CA GLU A 66 10.15 14.64 -41.13
C GLU A 66 9.93 13.39 -40.25
N ASN A 67 9.99 12.20 -40.84
CA ASN A 67 9.81 10.93 -40.12
C ASN A 67 10.90 10.68 -39.05
N TRP A 68 12.18 10.97 -39.34
CA TRP A 68 13.26 10.80 -38.35
C TRP A 68 13.17 11.81 -37.21
N SER A 69 12.76 13.04 -37.51
CA SER A 69 12.57 14.08 -36.50
C SER A 69 11.43 13.70 -35.54
N ILE A 70 10.32 13.18 -36.08
CA ILE A 70 9.19 12.67 -35.29
C ILE A 70 9.62 11.48 -34.43
N LEU A 71 10.37 10.51 -34.99
CA LEU A 71 10.85 9.35 -34.25
C LEU A 71 11.73 9.75 -33.05
N PHE A 72 12.64 10.71 -33.26
CA PHE A 72 13.54 11.20 -32.21
C PHE A 72 12.79 11.91 -31.08
N ILE A 73 11.78 12.72 -31.43
CA ILE A 73 10.90 13.37 -30.45
C ILE A 73 10.14 12.31 -29.65
N CYS A 74 9.55 11.31 -30.32
CA CYS A 74 8.84 10.21 -29.65
C CYS A 74 9.76 9.42 -28.68
N LEU A 75 10.97 9.06 -29.11
CA LEU A 75 11.95 8.36 -28.27
C LEU A 75 12.38 9.19 -27.05
N SER A 76 12.56 10.51 -27.23
CA SER A 76 12.89 11.42 -26.15
C SER A 76 11.76 11.51 -25.13
N ILE A 77 10.51 11.64 -25.58
CA ILE A 77 9.32 11.65 -24.71
C ILE A 77 9.22 10.34 -23.92
N VAL A 78 9.36 9.18 -24.57
CA VAL A 78 9.30 7.87 -23.90
C VAL A 78 10.38 7.75 -22.82
N THR A 79 11.60 8.21 -23.11
CA THR A 79 12.72 8.16 -22.16
C THR A 79 12.48 9.06 -20.95
N ILE A 80 11.92 10.26 -21.18
CA ILE A 80 11.52 11.20 -20.13
C ILE A 80 10.45 10.55 -19.24
N VAL A 81 9.37 10.04 -19.83
CA VAL A 81 8.26 9.40 -19.11
C VAL A 81 8.75 8.21 -18.28
N PHE A 82 9.60 7.35 -18.84
CA PHE A 82 10.13 6.19 -18.13
C PHE A 82 11.00 6.60 -16.92
N ASN A 83 11.82 7.66 -17.06
CA ASN A 83 12.64 8.16 -15.95
C ASN A 83 11.80 8.74 -14.81
N ILE A 84 10.75 9.52 -15.11
CA ILE A 84 9.79 10.04 -14.13
C ILE A 84 9.18 8.87 -13.34
N LEU A 85 8.60 7.91 -14.06
CA LEU A 85 7.94 6.75 -13.44
C LEU A 85 8.89 5.95 -12.53
N SER A 86 10.15 5.78 -12.95
CA SER A 86 11.15 5.04 -12.16
C SER A 86 11.67 5.79 -10.92
N SER A 87 11.61 7.12 -10.90
CA SER A 87 12.09 7.93 -9.79
C SER A 87 11.00 8.09 -8.73
N ALA A 88 9.76 8.31 -9.17
CA ALA A 88 8.58 8.32 -8.31
C ALA A 88 8.40 6.98 -7.57
N SER A 89 8.69 5.84 -8.22
CA SER A 89 8.59 4.53 -7.57
C SER A 89 9.59 4.39 -6.42
N LYS A 90 10.86 4.79 -6.60
CA LYS A 90 11.90 4.66 -5.57
C LYS A 90 11.61 5.48 -4.30
N GLU A 91 11.15 6.70 -4.46
CA GLU A 91 10.80 7.56 -3.31
C GLU A 91 9.56 7.03 -2.58
N THR A 92 8.60 6.47 -3.32
CA THR A 92 7.46 5.77 -2.75
C THR A 92 7.92 4.53 -1.98
N ASP A 93 8.83 3.72 -2.53
CA ASP A 93 9.40 2.55 -1.86
C ASP A 93 10.13 2.92 -0.56
N ILE A 94 10.89 4.02 -0.56
CA ILE A 94 11.57 4.52 0.65
C ILE A 94 10.55 4.98 1.70
N TYR A 95 9.51 5.69 1.29
CA TYR A 95 8.43 6.10 2.18
C TYR A 95 7.71 4.88 2.77
N ASP A 96 7.33 3.92 1.94
CA ASP A 96 6.65 2.70 2.37
C ASP A 96 7.53 1.87 3.30
N ALA A 97 8.83 1.77 3.03
CA ALA A 97 9.79 1.11 3.92
C ALA A 97 9.92 1.81 5.28
N LYS A 98 9.90 3.15 5.32
CA LYS A 98 9.90 3.91 6.58
C LYS A 98 8.60 3.71 7.36
N VAL A 99 7.46 3.78 6.67
CA VAL A 99 6.15 3.51 7.27
C VAL A 99 6.13 2.10 7.86
N GLU A 100 6.57 1.11 7.11
CA GLU A 100 6.58 -0.28 7.58
C GLU A 100 7.55 -0.47 8.75
N SER A 101 8.73 0.13 8.70
CA SER A 101 9.67 0.13 9.83
C SER A 101 9.05 0.71 11.09
N TRP A 102 8.37 1.86 10.98
CA TRP A 102 7.64 2.46 12.10
C TRP A 102 6.49 1.58 12.59
N ARG A 103 5.73 0.96 11.69
CA ARG A 103 4.67 0.01 12.05
C ARG A 103 5.22 -1.14 12.89
N GLN A 104 6.34 -1.73 12.49
CA GLN A 104 6.94 -2.87 13.18
C GLN A 104 7.63 -2.49 14.51
N THR A 105 8.35 -1.37 14.53
CA THR A 105 9.23 -1.01 15.65
C THR A 105 8.57 -0.11 16.69
N VAL A 106 7.53 0.62 16.30
CA VAL A 106 6.90 1.66 17.13
C VAL A 106 5.42 1.37 17.36
N ALA A 107 4.62 1.25 16.29
CA ALA A 107 3.17 1.10 16.44
C ALA A 107 2.79 -0.27 17.00
N LYS A 108 3.36 -1.36 16.45
CA LYS A 108 3.11 -2.73 16.89
C LYS A 108 3.39 -2.93 18.37
N PRO A 109 4.59 -2.62 18.89
CA PRO A 109 4.90 -2.89 20.29
C PRO A 109 4.05 -2.01 21.22
N PHE A 110 3.69 -0.80 20.77
CA PHE A 110 2.76 0.04 21.51
C PHE A 110 1.38 -0.61 21.63
N ILE A 111 0.77 -1.06 20.52
CA ILE A 111 -0.54 -1.71 20.52
C ILE A 111 -0.51 -2.99 21.38
N GLU A 112 0.54 -3.78 21.28
CA GLU A 112 0.73 -5.00 22.09
C GLU A 112 0.92 -4.71 23.58
N SER A 113 1.47 -3.54 23.93
CA SER A 113 1.64 -3.10 25.32
C SER A 113 0.36 -2.57 25.97
N LEU A 114 -0.70 -2.31 25.19
CA LEU A 114 -1.97 -1.80 25.71
C LEU A 114 -2.64 -2.86 26.61
N PRO A 115 -3.38 -2.43 27.64
CA PRO A 115 -4.13 -3.34 28.48
C PRO A 115 -5.14 -4.11 27.65
N LYS A 116 -5.19 -5.42 27.87
CA LYS A 116 -6.17 -6.31 27.25
C LYS A 116 -7.52 -6.13 27.95
N GLU A 117 -8.52 -5.76 27.19
CA GLU A 117 -9.90 -5.73 27.65
C GLU A 117 -10.57 -7.07 27.37
N LYS A 118 -11.32 -7.58 28.34
CA LYS A 118 -12.15 -8.78 28.21
C LYS A 118 -13.61 -8.43 28.33
N LYS A 119 -14.43 -8.80 27.35
CA LYS A 119 -15.89 -8.55 27.37
C LYS A 119 -16.65 -9.84 27.10
N GLU A 120 -17.73 -10.06 27.85
CA GLU A 120 -18.63 -11.20 27.64
C GLU A 120 -19.36 -11.05 26.29
N ILE A 121 -19.31 -12.11 25.48
CA ILE A 121 -20.05 -12.20 24.23
C ILE A 121 -21.47 -12.64 24.54
N VAL A 122 -22.45 -11.88 24.06
CA VAL A 122 -23.88 -12.14 24.20
C VAL A 122 -24.42 -12.93 23.01
N TYR A 123 -23.83 -12.73 21.84
CA TYR A 123 -24.25 -13.38 20.60
C TYR A 123 -23.05 -13.58 19.69
N ILE A 124 -22.99 -14.74 19.05
CA ILE A 124 -22.00 -15.08 18.03
C ILE A 124 -22.67 -15.93 16.95
N LYS A 125 -22.45 -15.58 15.69
CA LYS A 125 -22.89 -16.34 14.53
C LYS A 125 -21.79 -16.36 13.47
N ILE A 126 -21.77 -17.40 12.65
CA ILE A 126 -20.97 -17.40 11.42
C ILE A 126 -21.67 -16.51 10.39
N ASP A 127 -20.89 -15.72 9.68
CA ASP A 127 -21.37 -14.91 8.56
C ASP A 127 -20.83 -15.50 7.25
N PRO A 128 -21.62 -16.28 6.50
CA PRO A 128 -21.18 -16.88 5.26
C PRO A 128 -20.98 -15.84 4.14
N GLU A 129 -21.62 -14.66 4.21
CA GLU A 129 -21.46 -13.63 3.17
C GLU A 129 -20.06 -13.00 3.17
N LEU A 130 -19.36 -13.07 4.30
CA LEU A 130 -17.94 -12.71 4.40
C LEU A 130 -16.99 -13.71 3.73
N SER A 131 -17.47 -14.90 3.34
CA SER A 131 -16.63 -15.98 2.77
C SER A 131 -16.26 -15.80 1.30
N GLU A 132 -16.85 -14.81 0.61
CA GLU A 132 -16.51 -14.50 -0.77
C GLU A 132 -15.28 -13.59 -0.87
N LYS A 133 -14.17 -14.19 -1.36
CA LYS A 133 -12.92 -13.62 -1.89
C LYS A 133 -12.52 -12.22 -1.38
N VAL A 134 -11.43 -12.17 -0.59
CA VAL A 134 -10.64 -10.94 -0.44
C VAL A 134 -9.15 -11.22 -0.71
N GLU A 135 -8.58 -10.49 -1.67
CA GLU A 135 -7.16 -10.48 -2.03
C GLU A 135 -6.46 -9.31 -1.30
N GLY A 136 -5.49 -9.57 -0.41
CA GLY A 136 -4.73 -8.50 0.28
C GLY A 136 -3.72 -8.95 1.35
N PHE A 137 -2.69 -8.12 1.60
CA PHE A 137 -1.59 -8.34 2.57
C PHE A 137 -2.00 -8.02 4.03
N SER A 138 -1.58 -8.86 5.00
CA SER A 138 -2.33 -9.16 6.23
C SER A 138 -1.88 -8.51 7.55
N PHE A 139 -1.15 -7.39 7.57
CA PHE A 139 -0.44 -7.03 8.81
C PHE A 139 -1.07 -5.93 9.71
N TRP A 140 -1.91 -4.99 9.24
CA TRP A 140 -2.38 -3.87 10.09
C TRP A 140 -3.81 -3.31 9.91
N GLY A 141 -4.78 -4.12 9.47
CA GLY A 141 -6.21 -3.80 9.71
C GLY A 141 -6.88 -2.81 8.76
N THR A 142 -6.35 -2.60 7.54
CA THR A 142 -7.09 -1.94 6.45
C THR A 142 -7.19 -2.77 5.16
N GLY A 143 -6.83 -4.06 5.19
CA GLY A 143 -7.03 -5.01 4.09
C GLY A 143 -6.98 -6.45 4.59
N TYR A 144 -7.88 -7.29 4.06
CA TYR A 144 -8.10 -8.67 4.50
C TYR A 144 -7.27 -9.70 3.70
N THR A 145 -6.94 -10.78 4.42
CA THR A 145 -6.60 -12.17 4.00
C THR A 145 -5.42 -12.45 3.08
N THR A 146 -4.31 -12.82 3.71
CA THR A 146 -3.56 -14.05 3.40
C THR A 146 -3.11 -14.68 4.72
N SER A 147 -3.66 -15.85 5.06
CA SER A 147 -3.28 -16.64 6.23
C SER A 147 -2.90 -18.02 5.74
N SER A 148 -1.62 -18.38 5.88
CA SER A 148 -1.16 -19.76 5.74
C SER A 148 -1.13 -20.50 7.08
N GLU A 149 -1.38 -19.87 8.24
CA GLU A 149 -1.16 -20.55 9.53
C GLU A 149 -2.14 -20.21 10.68
N VAL A 150 -3.11 -19.29 10.51
CA VAL A 150 -4.16 -19.07 11.52
C VAL A 150 -5.53 -19.10 10.86
N ALA A 151 -6.29 -20.18 11.08
CA ALA A 151 -7.67 -20.28 10.61
C ALA A 151 -8.52 -19.21 11.30
N ARG A 152 -8.81 -18.12 10.59
CA ARG A 152 -9.77 -17.11 11.05
C ARG A 152 -11.16 -17.54 10.61
N THR A 153 -12.17 -17.24 11.44
CA THR A 153 -13.58 -17.55 11.14
C THR A 153 -14.34 -16.24 10.92
N PRO A 154 -15.17 -16.12 9.87
CA PRO A 154 -16.00 -14.94 9.67
C PRO A 154 -17.15 -15.00 10.66
N LEU A 155 -17.19 -14.06 11.60
CA LEU A 155 -18.17 -14.05 12.67
C LEU A 155 -18.84 -12.69 12.79
N VAL A 156 -20.13 -12.70 13.12
CA VAL A 156 -20.81 -11.57 13.74
C VAL A 156 -20.89 -11.81 15.22
N ILE A 157 -20.27 -10.94 16.00
CA ILE A 157 -20.28 -10.98 17.46
C ILE A 157 -21.03 -9.79 18.03
N SER A 158 -21.76 -9.98 19.12
CA SER A 158 -22.28 -8.90 19.95
C SER A 158 -21.79 -9.05 21.39
N TYR A 159 -21.22 -8.00 21.96
CA TYR A 159 -20.63 -8.01 23.30
C TYR A 159 -20.99 -6.76 24.09
N LYS A 160 -20.90 -6.84 25.43
CA LYS A 160 -21.24 -5.73 26.33
C LYS A 160 -20.07 -4.77 26.49
N ASP A 161 -20.18 -3.57 25.91
CA ASP A 161 -19.20 -2.50 26.03
C ASP A 161 -19.87 -1.12 25.96
N GLN A 162 -20.15 -0.53 27.14
CA GLN A 162 -20.95 0.70 27.29
C GLN A 162 -22.32 0.64 26.56
N GLY A 163 -22.87 -0.58 26.42
CA GLY A 163 -23.99 -0.90 25.55
C GLY A 163 -23.77 -2.26 24.90
N ILE A 164 -24.66 -2.67 23.99
CA ILE A 164 -24.41 -3.86 23.14
C ILE A 164 -23.75 -3.35 21.86
N ARG A 165 -22.54 -3.82 21.58
CA ARG A 165 -21.83 -3.52 20.32
C ARG A 165 -21.80 -4.78 19.47
N THR A 166 -22.20 -4.64 18.20
CA THR A 166 -22.16 -5.73 17.21
C THR A 166 -21.08 -5.45 16.19
N LYS A 167 -20.24 -6.44 15.88
CA LYS A 167 -19.17 -6.36 14.88
C LYS A 167 -19.15 -7.60 14.02
N THR A 168 -18.86 -7.39 12.75
CA THR A 168 -18.77 -8.42 11.70
C THR A 168 -17.35 -8.39 11.15
N ASN A 169 -16.56 -9.43 11.38
CA ASN A 169 -15.15 -9.50 10.97
C ASN A 169 -14.64 -10.95 10.94
N TRP A 170 -13.43 -11.13 10.43
CA TRP A 170 -12.65 -12.35 10.55
C TRP A 170 -11.88 -12.36 11.87
N TYR A 171 -12.17 -13.34 12.73
CA TYR A 171 -11.57 -13.43 14.05
C TYR A 171 -10.76 -14.70 14.25
N GLU A 172 -9.75 -14.62 15.11
CA GLU A 172 -9.05 -15.78 15.64
C GLU A 172 -9.86 -16.35 16.80
N THR A 173 -10.30 -17.61 16.66
CA THR A 173 -11.12 -18.31 17.66
C THR A 173 -10.29 -19.35 18.40
N TYR A 174 -10.44 -19.39 19.73
CA TYR A 174 -9.76 -20.32 20.63
C TYR A 174 -10.82 -21.13 21.40
N MET A 175 -10.89 -22.43 21.11
CA MET A 175 -11.81 -23.38 21.74
C MET A 175 -11.17 -24.01 22.99
N GLU A 176 -10.75 -23.17 23.93
CA GLU A 176 -9.96 -23.59 25.11
C GLU A 176 -10.72 -23.38 26.43
N LEU A 177 -11.97 -22.86 26.37
CA LEU A 177 -12.75 -22.64 27.57
C LEU A 177 -13.42 -23.94 28.02
N THR A 178 -13.44 -24.14 29.33
CA THR A 178 -14.27 -25.17 29.96
C THR A 178 -15.75 -24.88 29.70
N ASN A 179 -16.57 -25.94 29.61
CA ASN A 179 -17.98 -25.82 29.18
C ASN A 179 -18.87 -24.97 30.12
N ASP A 180 -18.41 -24.70 31.35
CA ASP A 180 -19.07 -23.85 32.34
C ASP A 180 -18.75 -22.36 32.18
N LYS A 181 -17.71 -22.01 31.39
CA LYS A 181 -17.30 -20.61 31.18
C LYS A 181 -18.05 -20.00 30.01
N LYS A 182 -18.42 -18.74 30.18
CA LYS A 182 -19.08 -17.98 29.12
C LYS A 182 -18.08 -17.54 28.04
N PRO A 183 -18.49 -17.55 26.76
CA PRO A 183 -17.74 -16.93 25.68
C PRO A 183 -17.33 -15.48 25.97
N TYR A 184 -16.11 -15.12 25.61
CA TYR A 184 -15.64 -13.74 25.72
C TYR A 184 -14.72 -13.34 24.58
N ILE A 185 -14.64 -12.03 24.35
CA ILE A 185 -13.70 -11.41 23.42
C ILE A 185 -12.59 -10.73 24.21
N GLU A 186 -11.34 -10.93 23.80
CA GLU A 186 -10.15 -10.22 24.28
C GLU A 186 -9.63 -9.32 23.16
N TYR A 187 -9.38 -8.04 23.45
CA TYR A 187 -8.81 -7.10 22.49
C TYR A 187 -7.99 -6.00 23.18
N GLN A 188 -7.21 -5.27 22.39
CA GLN A 188 -6.49 -4.08 22.81
C GLN A 188 -7.10 -2.85 22.15
N ARG A 189 -7.46 -1.84 22.93
CA ARG A 189 -8.18 -0.67 22.44
C ARG A 189 -7.25 0.50 22.16
N VAL A 190 -7.19 0.92 20.91
CA VAL A 190 -6.53 2.14 20.48
C VAL A 190 -7.56 3.27 20.43
N THR A 191 -7.37 4.29 21.26
CA THR A 191 -8.36 5.38 21.45
C THR A 191 -8.25 6.53 20.47
N LYS A 192 -7.13 6.65 19.74
CA LYS A 192 -6.87 7.68 18.73
C LYS A 192 -6.20 7.09 17.51
N ASP A 193 -6.44 7.66 16.33
CA ASP A 193 -5.73 7.32 15.10
C ASP A 193 -4.22 7.53 15.29
N LEU A 194 -3.42 6.51 14.95
CA LEU A 194 -1.96 6.55 15.06
C LEU A 194 -1.29 7.06 13.78
N GLY A 195 -2.03 7.11 12.67
CA GLY A 195 -1.52 7.50 11.35
C GLY A 195 -1.13 6.30 10.49
N HIS A 196 -0.80 6.55 9.22
CA HIS A 196 -0.39 5.54 8.24
C HIS A 196 -1.29 4.29 8.26
N ASP A 197 -2.60 4.51 8.07
CA ASP A 197 -3.65 3.49 8.04
C ASP A 197 -3.94 2.76 9.36
N ILE A 198 -3.28 3.13 10.47
CA ILE A 198 -3.62 2.62 11.80
C ILE A 198 -4.62 3.58 12.47
N LYS A 199 -5.89 3.18 12.49
CA LYS A 199 -7.02 3.96 13.02
C LYS A 199 -7.32 3.63 14.49
N ALA A 200 -8.14 4.44 15.14
CA ALA A 200 -8.72 4.09 16.43
C ALA A 200 -9.63 2.85 16.26
N GLY A 201 -9.57 1.93 17.22
CA GLY A 201 -10.29 0.67 17.12
C GLY A 201 -9.84 -0.40 18.10
N ASP A 202 -10.37 -1.59 17.90
CA ASP A 202 -10.02 -2.78 18.68
C ASP A 202 -9.04 -3.62 17.85
N TYR A 203 -7.87 -3.89 18.40
CA TYR A 203 -6.74 -4.59 17.78
C TYR A 203 -6.45 -5.91 18.48
N ASN A 204 -5.73 -6.81 17.79
CA ASN A 204 -5.33 -8.13 18.29
C ASN A 204 -6.50 -8.88 18.92
N THR A 205 -7.63 -8.87 18.21
CA THR A 205 -8.89 -9.40 18.73
C THR A 205 -8.89 -10.91 18.70
N LYS A 206 -9.17 -11.53 19.85
CA LYS A 206 -9.27 -12.98 20.03
C LYS A 206 -10.62 -13.33 20.64
N ILE A 207 -11.24 -14.37 20.13
CA ILE A 207 -12.51 -14.88 20.65
C ILE A 207 -12.22 -16.19 21.37
N TYR A 208 -12.64 -16.29 22.62
CA TYR A 208 -12.52 -17.51 23.41
C TYR A 208 -13.90 -18.14 23.58
N LEU A 209 -13.98 -19.43 23.24
CA LEU A 209 -15.21 -20.21 23.20
C LEU A 209 -15.05 -21.50 24.00
N PRO A 210 -16.15 -22.03 24.57
CA PRO A 210 -16.19 -23.39 25.13
C PRO A 210 -15.82 -24.46 24.11
N GLU A 211 -15.17 -25.53 24.55
CA GLU A 211 -14.89 -26.71 23.70
C GLU A 211 -16.18 -27.30 23.09
N SER A 212 -17.29 -27.25 23.82
CA SER A 212 -18.59 -27.72 23.35
C SER A 212 -19.37 -26.67 22.52
N TYR A 213 -18.75 -25.56 22.10
CA TYR A 213 -19.47 -24.51 21.39
C TYR A 213 -19.72 -24.91 19.93
N GLU A 214 -20.98 -25.15 19.58
CA GLU A 214 -21.42 -25.37 18.21
C GLU A 214 -21.92 -24.05 17.59
N PHE A 215 -21.35 -23.68 16.45
CA PHE A 215 -21.85 -22.55 15.68
C PHE A 215 -23.21 -22.90 15.08
N GLN A 216 -24.20 -22.02 15.28
CA GLN A 216 -25.48 -22.18 14.63
C GLN A 216 -25.34 -21.85 13.14
N GLU A 217 -25.59 -22.84 12.28
CA GLU A 217 -25.67 -22.64 10.83
C GLU A 217 -26.90 -21.80 10.46
N ILE A 218 -26.74 -20.93 9.47
CA ILE A 218 -27.84 -20.19 8.88
C ILE A 218 -28.59 -21.14 7.94
N LYS A 219 -29.88 -21.36 8.20
CA LYS A 219 -30.81 -21.96 7.25
C LYS A 219 -31.41 -20.89 6.34
#